data_AF-A0A1Z8UTV1-F1
#
_entry.id   AF-A0A1Z8UTV1-F1
#
_cell.length_a   1.000
_cell.length_b   1.000
_cell.length_c   1.000
_cell.angle_alpha   90.00
_cell.angle_beta   90.00
_cell.angle_gamma   90.00
#
_symmetry.space_group_name_H-M   'P 1'
#
loop_
_entity.id
_entity.type
_entity.pdbx_description
1 polymer ?
#
loop_
_entity_poly.entity_id
_entity_poly.type
_entity_poly.pdbx_seq_one_letter_code
_entity_poly.pdbx_strand_id
1 'polypeptide(L)'
;LSSNISGRAEIHGILMDNEIVKMKKITNLTIKSKDQVYLQPGGMHIMLMDLKEELVDGTSFTIDFLINNQDIMTTDVMVVSNKLRENLIE
;
A
#
# COMPACT_ATOMS: atom_id res chain seq x y z
N LEU A 1 9.65 0.18 2.97
CA LEU A 1 8.86 -1.07 2.85
C LEU A 1 9.35 -1.84 1.65
N SER A 2 9.11 -3.14 1.61
CA SER A 2 9.46 -4.02 0.49
C SER A 2 8.32 -5.00 0.23
N SER A 3 8.31 -5.59 -0.95
CA SER A 3 7.38 -6.65 -1.30
C SER A 3 8.11 -7.73 -2.09
N ASN A 4 7.75 -8.98 -1.90
CA ASN A 4 8.36 -10.12 -2.59
C ASN A 4 8.14 -10.08 -4.12
N ILE A 5 7.04 -9.48 -4.57
CA ILE A 5 6.60 -9.48 -5.98
C ILE A 5 7.03 -8.25 -6.79
N SER A 6 7.73 -7.29 -6.19
CA SER A 6 8.11 -6.03 -6.86
C SER A 6 9.58 -5.69 -6.66
N GLY A 7 10.15 -4.92 -7.58
CA GLY A 7 11.49 -4.35 -7.45
C GLY A 7 11.52 -3.14 -6.51
N ARG A 8 10.43 -2.36 -6.48
CA ARG A 8 10.27 -1.21 -5.57
C ARG A 8 8.84 -1.14 -5.03
N ALA A 9 8.73 -0.75 -3.77
CA ALA A 9 7.45 -0.53 -3.11
C ALA A 9 7.48 0.79 -2.31
N GLU A 10 6.51 1.66 -2.55
CA GLU A 10 6.51 3.04 -2.03
C GLU A 10 5.14 3.44 -1.47
N ILE A 11 5.10 4.30 -0.44
CA ILE A 11 3.85 4.89 0.03
C ILE A 11 3.61 6.21 -0.70
N HIS A 12 2.45 6.36 -1.32
CA HIS A 12 2.06 7.55 -2.06
C HIS A 12 0.80 8.13 -1.41
N GLY A 13 0.83 9.42 -1.10
CA GLY A 13 -0.31 10.16 -0.57
C GLY A 13 -0.83 11.19 -1.55
N ILE A 14 -1.97 11.78 -1.20
CA ILE A 14 -2.54 12.92 -1.90
C ILE A 14 -2.22 14.19 -1.12
N LEU A 15 -1.70 15.20 -1.82
CA LEU A 15 -1.65 16.57 -1.35
C LEU A 15 -2.58 17.42 -2.20
N MET A 16 -3.47 18.16 -1.55
CA MET A 16 -4.21 19.24 -2.16
C MET A 16 -3.33 20.49 -2.19
N ASP A 17 -3.04 20.99 -3.38
CA ASP A 17 -2.30 22.22 -3.61
C ASP A 17 -3.12 23.10 -4.57
N ASN A 18 -3.79 24.12 -4.02
CA ASN A 18 -4.63 25.08 -4.76
C ASN A 18 -5.59 24.40 -5.76
N GLU A 19 -6.47 23.53 -5.26
CA GLU A 19 -7.48 22.76 -6.02
C GLU A 19 -6.91 21.66 -6.95
N ILE A 20 -5.58 21.52 -7.05
CA ILE A 20 -4.95 20.44 -7.79
C ILE A 20 -4.57 19.30 -6.84
N VAL A 21 -5.10 18.11 -7.12
CA VAL A 21 -4.75 16.86 -6.47
C VAL A 21 -3.41 16.38 -7.03
N LYS A 22 -2.37 16.37 -6.21
CA LYS A 22 -1.05 15.84 -6.58
C LYS A 22 -0.72 14.59 -5.79
N MET A 23 -0.28 13.53 -6.47
CA MET A 23 0.33 12.38 -5.82
C MET A 23 1.75 12.73 -5.38
N LYS A 24 2.08 12.39 -4.13
CA LYS A 24 3.42 12.59 -3.59
C LYS A 24 3.88 11.34 -2.85
N LYS A 25 5.11 10.92 -3.12
CA LYS A 25 5.81 9.90 -2.33
C LYS A 25 6.00 10.36 -0.89
N ILE A 26 5.63 9.50 0.05
CA ILE A 26 5.82 9.65 1.49
C ILE A 26 7.01 8.78 1.89
N THR A 27 8.07 9.41 2.36
CA THR A 27 9.29 8.70 2.79
C THR A 27 9.14 8.05 4.16
N ASN A 28 8.48 8.73 5.10
CA ASN A 28 8.21 8.23 6.44
C ASN A 28 6.76 8.52 6.82
N LEU A 29 6.10 7.53 7.42
CA LEU A 29 4.74 7.65 7.94
C LEU A 29 4.78 7.54 9.46
N THR A 30 4.38 8.61 10.16
CA THR A 30 4.28 8.60 11.62
C THR A 30 2.84 8.30 12.02
N ILE A 31 2.65 7.25 12.80
CA ILE A 31 1.36 6.87 13.40
C ILE A 31 1.49 7.15 14.91
N LYS A 32 0.70 8.07 15.45
CA LYS A 32 0.73 8.37 16.89
C LYS A 32 0.02 7.26 17.66
N SER A 33 0.26 7.18 18.97
CA SER A 33 -0.46 6.24 19.82
C SER A 33 -1.97 6.46 19.70
N LYS A 34 -2.71 5.37 19.48
CA LYS A 34 -4.17 5.34 19.25
C LYS A 34 -4.65 5.94 17.93
N ASP A 35 -3.76 6.45 17.09
CA ASP A 35 -4.13 6.85 15.73
C ASP A 35 -4.20 5.63 14.81
N GLN A 36 -5.07 5.72 13.81
CA GLN A 36 -5.18 4.75 12.72
C GLN A 36 -4.94 5.46 11.41
N VAL A 37 -4.23 4.79 10.51
CA VAL A 37 -3.95 5.29 9.18
C VAL A 37 -4.45 4.27 8.16
N TYR A 38 -5.24 4.74 7.21
CA TYR A 38 -5.84 3.90 6.17
C TYR A 38 -5.13 4.11 4.84
N LEU A 39 -4.75 2.98 4.22
CA LEU A 39 -4.24 2.94 2.87
C LEU A 39 -5.37 2.46 1.95
N GLN A 40 -5.94 3.34 1.14
CA GLN A 40 -7.12 3.06 0.33
C GLN A 40 -7.10 3.81 -1.02
N PRO A 41 -7.78 3.27 -2.05
CA PRO A 41 -7.97 3.97 -3.31
C PRO A 41 -8.58 5.37 -3.12
N GLY A 42 -8.09 6.35 -3.87
CA GLY A 42 -8.51 7.75 -3.73
C GLY A 42 -7.92 8.48 -2.52
N GLY A 43 -7.07 7.81 -1.73
CA GLY A 43 -6.29 8.40 -0.65
C GLY A 43 -4.84 7.98 -0.71
N MET A 44 -4.24 7.73 0.46
CA MET A 44 -2.90 7.17 0.55
C MET A 44 -2.91 5.70 0.13
N HIS A 45 -1.91 5.25 -0.60
CA HIS A 45 -1.82 3.87 -1.08
C HIS A 45 -0.36 3.42 -1.20
N ILE A 46 -0.16 2.12 -1.41
CA ILE A 46 1.15 1.55 -1.73
C ILE A 46 1.26 1.41 -3.25
N MET A 47 2.30 1.98 -3.82
CA MET A 47 2.65 1.81 -5.22
C MET A 47 3.73 0.74 -5.34
N LEU A 48 3.42 -0.32 -6.09
CA LEU A 48 4.36 -1.38 -6.46
C LEU A 48 4.88 -1.08 -7.87
N MET A 49 6.20 -1.07 -8.03
CA MET A 49 6.89 -0.82 -9.31
C MET A 49 7.83 -1.96 -9.64
N ASP A 50 8.04 -2.16 -10.94
CA ASP A 50 8.87 -3.24 -11.48
C ASP A 50 8.38 -4.60 -10.96
N LEU A 51 7.10 -4.91 -11.22
CA LEU A 51 6.50 -6.19 -10.86
C LEU A 51 7.29 -7.33 -11.49
N LYS A 52 7.65 -8.33 -10.68
CA LYS A 52 8.41 -9.51 -11.09
C LYS A 52 7.49 -10.60 -11.63
N GLU A 53 6.23 -10.55 -11.24
CA GLU A 53 5.18 -11.49 -11.64
C GLU A 53 3.85 -10.75 -11.80
N GLU A 54 2.92 -11.37 -12.52
CA GLU A 54 1.58 -10.83 -12.75
C GLU A 54 0.73 -10.94 -11.48
N LEU A 55 -0.08 -9.91 -11.21
CA LEU A 55 -1.05 -9.94 -10.12
C LEU A 55 -2.24 -10.80 -10.52
N VAL A 56 -2.31 -12.02 -9.96
CA VAL A 56 -3.40 -12.97 -10.23
C VAL A 56 -4.43 -12.91 -9.11
N ASP A 57 -5.68 -12.70 -9.50
CA ASP A 57 -6.84 -12.67 -8.62
C ASP A 57 -6.91 -13.87 -7.65
N GLY A 58 -7.13 -13.58 -6.36
CA GLY A 58 -7.23 -14.57 -5.29
C GLY A 58 -5.89 -15.11 -4.76
N THR A 59 -4.77 -14.72 -5.38
CA THR A 59 -3.44 -15.01 -4.82
C THR A 59 -3.07 -14.02 -3.73
N SER A 60 -2.08 -14.36 -2.91
CA SER A 60 -1.56 -13.48 -1.87
C SER A 60 -0.06 -13.28 -2.02
N PHE A 61 0.40 -12.10 -1.63
CA PHE A 61 1.80 -11.74 -1.57
C PHE A 61 2.09 -11.01 -0.26
N THR A 62 3.36 -10.82 0.08
CA THR A 62 3.76 -10.17 1.33
C THR A 62 4.25 -8.75 1.11
N ILE A 63 3.97 -7.90 2.09
CA ILE A 63 4.60 -6.59 2.24
C ILE A 63 5.26 -6.52 3.61
N ASP A 64 6.53 -6.12 3.60
CA ASP A 64 7.32 -5.92 4.79
C ASP A 64 7.46 -4.43 5.11
N PHE A 65 7.08 -4.05 6.32
CA PHE A 65 7.24 -2.71 6.86
C PHE A 65 8.39 -2.68 7.85
N LEU A 66 9.38 -1.83 7.58
CA LEU A 66 10.41 -1.49 8.55
C LEU A 66 9.85 -0.45 9.51
N ILE A 67 9.76 -0.80 10.78
CA ILE A 67 9.31 0.09 11.85
C ILE A 67 10.53 0.78 12.49
N ASN A 68 10.33 1.94 13.11
CA ASN A 68 11.41 2.76 13.68
C ASN A 68 12.30 2.01 14.71
N ASN A 69 11.79 0.97 15.36
CA ASN A 69 12.54 0.12 16.28
C ASN A 69 13.35 -0.98 15.56
N GLN A 70 13.48 -0.90 14.24
CA GLN A 70 14.16 -1.88 13.36
C GLN A 70 13.43 -3.22 13.22
N ASP A 71 12.23 -3.36 13.79
CA ASP A 71 11.41 -4.55 13.56
C ASP A 71 10.83 -4.54 12.15
N ILE A 72 10.69 -5.74 11.60
CA ILE A 72 9.99 -5.97 10.35
C ILE A 72 8.61 -6.52 10.68
N MET A 73 7.58 -5.77 10.27
CA MET A 73 6.21 -6.23 10.30
C MET A 73 5.80 -6.69 8.91
N THR A 74 5.57 -7.99 8.76
CA THR A 74 5.10 -8.59 7.51
C THR A 74 3.57 -8.67 7.52
N THR A 75 2.94 -8.27 6.42
CA THR A 75 1.51 -8.47 6.19
C THR A 75 1.28 -9.25 4.90
N ASP A 76 0.32 -10.16 4.95
CA ASP A 76 -0.22 -10.80 3.76
C ASP A 76 -1.23 -9.86 3.09
N VAL A 77 -1.14 -9.74 1.77
CA VAL A 77 -2.02 -8.94 0.94
C VAL A 77 -2.59 -9.82 -0.15
N MET A 78 -3.92 -9.92 -0.19
CA MET A 78 -4.63 -10.65 -1.24
C MET A 78 -4.85 -9.75 -2.45
N VAL A 79 -4.58 -10.29 -3.64
CA VAL A 79 -4.91 -9.67 -4.91
C VAL A 79 -6.40 -9.84 -5.16
N VAL A 80 -7.11 -8.71 -5.24
CA VAL A 80 -8.55 -8.69 -5.46
C VAL A 80 -8.84 -7.69 -6.58
N SER A 81 -9.22 -8.17 -7.76
CA SER A 81 -9.74 -7.30 -8.83
C SER A 81 -11.00 -6.58 -8.38
N ASN A 82 -11.35 -5.49 -9.08
CA ASN A 82 -12.61 -4.77 -8.84
C ASN A 82 -13.82 -5.71 -8.89
N LYS A 83 -13.81 -6.71 -9.80
CA LYS A 83 -14.88 -7.71 -9.93
C LYS A 83 -14.94 -8.66 -8.73
N LEU A 84 -13.79 -9.09 -8.20
CA LEU A 84 -13.77 -9.91 -6.99
C LEU A 84 -14.12 -9.10 -5.74
N ARG A 85 -13.72 -7.83 -5.69
CA ARG A 85 -13.98 -6.92 -4.57
C ARG A 85 -15.48 -6.74 -4.35
N GLU A 86 -16.24 -6.57 -5.42
CA GLU A 86 -17.70 -6.48 -5.37
C GLU A 86 -18.35 -7.74 -4.76
N ASN A 87 -17.76 -8.92 -4.94
CA ASN A 87 -18.29 -10.19 -4.40
C ASN A 87 -17.80 -10.51 -2.97
N LEU A 88 -16.82 -9.76 -2.44
CA LEU A 88 -16.21 -9.99 -1.12
C LEU A 88 -16.64 -8.95 -0.08
N ILE A 89 -17.32 -7.89 -0.50
CA ILE A 89 -17.79 -6.78 0.35
C ILE A 89 -19.32 -6.63 0.20
N GLU A 90 -20.06 -7.72 0.44
CA GLU A 90 -21.48 -7.67 0.86
C GLU A 90 -21.57 -7.63 2.40
#